data_AF-A0A661WWE6-F1
#
_entry.id   AF-A0A661WWE6-F1
#
_cell.length_a   1.000
_cell.length_b   1.000
_cell.length_c   1.000
_cell.angle_alpha   90.00
_cell.angle_beta   90.00
_cell.angle_gamma   90.00
#
_symmetry.space_group_name_H-M   'P 1'
#
loop_
_entity.id
_entity.type
_entity.pdbx_description
1 polymer ?
#
loop_
_entity_poly.entity_id
_entity_poly.type
_entity_poly.pdbx_seq_one_letter_code
_entity_poly.pdbx_strand_id
1 'polypeptide(L)'
;MRWINISVLILLMIGIALPDSIRGKIKKGNELYAQGKYEEALAAYQDALLDDPLNEIALFDQGNAYYKMKKYKEAIDAYQKIVGSKDLNLSAKAFYNIGNAYFQQNKLKESIEAYKKALELNPNDKDAKYNLELARAKLKEMAQKQKQQQNQQNKQKPVQPSEFAKKLKAQAEKLVDEHKYKEAYQLMMNGLKKDPTVAAFQGFIKRIKDVVDILGARI
;
A
#
# COMPACT_ATOMS: atom_id res chain seq x y z
N MET A 1 -8.69 -36.99 -69.35
CA MET A 1 -9.51 -36.01 -68.59
C MET A 1 -9.60 -36.49 -67.14
N ARG A 2 -8.75 -35.95 -66.24
CA ARG A 2 -8.85 -36.23 -64.79
C ARG A 2 -9.85 -35.24 -64.20
N TRP A 3 -11.02 -35.73 -63.82
CA TRP A 3 -11.97 -34.98 -63.02
C TRP A 3 -11.37 -34.84 -61.62
N ILE A 4 -10.86 -33.65 -61.30
CA ILE A 4 -10.50 -33.32 -59.93
C ILE A 4 -11.83 -33.18 -59.19
N ASN A 5 -12.12 -34.12 -58.30
CA ASN A 5 -13.29 -34.10 -57.42
C ASN A 5 -13.36 -32.76 -56.67
N ILE A 6 -14.30 -31.92 -57.06
CA ILE A 6 -14.61 -30.63 -56.41
C ILE A 6 -14.94 -30.84 -54.91
N SER A 7 -15.31 -32.06 -54.51
CA SER A 7 -15.52 -32.46 -53.11
C SER A 7 -14.29 -32.32 -52.20
N VAL A 8 -13.06 -32.32 -52.72
CA VAL A 8 -11.84 -32.16 -51.90
C VAL A 8 -11.54 -30.68 -51.59
N LEU A 9 -12.10 -29.75 -52.37
CA LEU A 9 -11.91 -28.30 -52.14
C LEU A 9 -12.85 -27.71 -51.08
N ILE A 10 -13.91 -28.44 -50.71
CA ILE A 10 -14.87 -28.00 -49.67
C ILE A 10 -14.45 -28.47 -48.26
N LEU A 11 -13.55 -29.45 -48.16
CA LEU A 11 -13.01 -29.96 -46.89
C LEU A 11 -11.84 -29.14 -46.32
N LEU A 12 -11.47 -28.03 -46.95
CA LEU A 12 -10.42 -27.11 -46.48
C LEU A 12 -10.97 -25.83 -45.83
N MET A 13 -12.25 -25.82 -45.43
CA MET A 13 -12.77 -24.84 -44.46
C MET A 13 -12.74 -25.44 -43.05
N ILE A 14 -11.55 -25.84 -42.60
CA ILE A 14 -11.29 -25.94 -41.16
C ILE A 14 -11.50 -24.53 -40.63
N GLY A 15 -12.42 -24.37 -39.67
CA GLY A 15 -12.78 -23.09 -39.07
C GLY A 15 -11.59 -22.43 -38.39
N ILE A 16 -10.78 -21.71 -39.16
CA ILE A 16 -9.82 -20.75 -38.63
C ILE A 16 -10.69 -19.59 -38.14
N ALA A 17 -11.04 -19.61 -36.85
CA ALA A 17 -11.53 -18.41 -36.20
C ALA A 17 -10.50 -17.31 -36.48
N LEU A 18 -10.91 -16.26 -37.19
CA LEU A 18 -10.04 -15.13 -37.43
C LEU A 18 -9.54 -14.63 -36.08
N PRO A 19 -8.22 -14.40 -35.90
CA PRO A 19 -7.71 -13.83 -34.66
C PRO A 19 -8.50 -12.57 -34.32
N ASP A 20 -9.00 -12.48 -33.08
CA ASP A 20 -9.71 -11.28 -32.64
C ASP A 20 -8.79 -10.07 -32.83
N SER A 21 -9.29 -9.02 -33.50
CA SER A 21 -8.54 -7.77 -33.60
C SER A 21 -8.19 -7.24 -32.22
N ILE A 22 -7.11 -6.44 -32.09
CA ILE A 22 -6.74 -5.75 -30.84
C ILE A 22 -7.96 -5.07 -30.20
N ARG A 23 -8.78 -4.36 -31.01
CA ARG A 23 -10.02 -3.72 -30.56
C ARG A 23 -11.03 -4.73 -30.01
N GLY A 24 -11.19 -5.88 -30.66
CA GLY A 24 -12.05 -6.97 -30.20
C GLY A 24 -11.62 -7.54 -28.86
N LYS A 25 -10.30 -7.80 -28.70
CA LYS A 25 -9.70 -8.27 -27.44
C LYS A 25 -9.91 -7.27 -26.30
N ILE A 26 -9.67 -5.97 -26.54
CA ILE A 26 -9.94 -4.90 -25.56
C ILE A 26 -11.43 -4.85 -25.20
N LYS A 27 -12.33 -4.91 -26.20
CA LYS A 27 -13.78 -4.89 -25.96
C LYS A 27 -14.22 -6.05 -25.06
N LYS A 28 -13.76 -7.27 -25.36
CA LYS A 28 -14.00 -8.45 -24.53
C LYS A 28 -13.48 -8.25 -23.09
N GLY A 29 -12.28 -7.70 -22.94
CA GLY A 29 -11.73 -7.33 -21.64
C GLY A 29 -12.62 -6.35 -20.89
N ASN A 30 -13.12 -5.31 -21.55
CA ASN A 30 -14.00 -4.30 -20.96
C ASN A 30 -15.37 -4.88 -20.53
N GLU A 31 -15.92 -5.82 -21.31
CA GLU A 31 -17.15 -6.54 -20.95
C GLU A 31 -16.95 -7.41 -19.69
N LEU A 32 -15.81 -8.12 -19.60
CA LEU A 32 -15.45 -8.91 -18.42
C LEU A 32 -15.19 -8.03 -17.19
N TYR A 33 -14.50 -6.90 -17.38
CA TYR A 33 -14.23 -5.93 -16.33
C TYR A 33 -15.54 -5.36 -15.75
N ALA A 34 -16.51 -5.03 -16.62
CA ALA A 34 -17.82 -4.56 -16.20
C ALA A 34 -18.61 -5.62 -15.38
N GLN A 35 -18.35 -6.91 -15.61
CA GLN A 35 -18.90 -8.02 -14.83
C GLN A 35 -18.14 -8.26 -13.50
N GLY A 36 -17.06 -7.51 -13.22
CA GLY A 36 -16.21 -7.73 -12.06
C GLY A 36 -15.22 -8.90 -12.19
N LYS A 37 -15.10 -9.48 -13.39
CA LYS A 37 -14.18 -10.58 -13.72
C LYS A 37 -12.82 -10.03 -14.11
N TYR A 38 -12.10 -9.49 -13.12
CA TYR A 38 -10.90 -8.69 -13.37
C TYR A 38 -9.71 -9.53 -13.87
N GLU A 39 -9.57 -10.76 -13.41
CA GLU A 39 -8.55 -11.71 -13.87
C GLU A 39 -8.74 -12.09 -15.35
N GLU A 40 -9.97 -12.39 -15.76
CA GLU A 40 -10.28 -12.71 -17.15
C GLU A 40 -10.19 -11.48 -18.06
N ALA A 41 -10.60 -10.31 -17.55
CA ALA A 41 -10.40 -9.04 -18.25
C ALA A 41 -8.90 -8.79 -18.50
N LEU A 42 -8.07 -9.01 -17.48
CA LEU A 42 -6.61 -8.88 -17.57
C LEU A 42 -6.02 -9.80 -18.63
N ALA A 43 -6.49 -11.06 -18.70
CA ALA A 43 -6.04 -11.99 -19.74
C ALA A 43 -6.38 -11.49 -21.15
N ALA A 44 -7.57 -10.92 -21.35
CA ALA A 44 -7.96 -10.34 -22.64
C ALA A 44 -7.13 -9.09 -23.01
N TYR A 45 -6.82 -8.22 -22.04
CA TYR A 45 -5.94 -7.08 -22.28
C TYR A 45 -4.50 -7.52 -22.58
N GLN A 46 -3.98 -8.53 -21.86
CA GLN A 46 -2.66 -9.10 -22.13
C GLN A 46 -2.57 -9.70 -23.52
N ASP A 47 -3.62 -10.40 -23.97
CA ASP A 47 -3.71 -10.91 -25.34
C ASP A 47 -3.70 -9.79 -26.39
N ALA A 48 -4.37 -8.66 -26.11
CA ALA A 48 -4.29 -7.46 -26.97
C ALA A 48 -2.87 -6.87 -27.02
N LEU A 49 -2.16 -6.90 -25.88
CA LEU A 49 -0.79 -6.39 -25.75
C LEU A 49 0.27 -7.33 -26.33
N LEU A 50 -0.05 -8.59 -26.61
CA LEU A 50 0.82 -9.47 -27.39
C LEU A 50 0.91 -9.01 -28.85
N ASP A 51 -0.19 -8.51 -29.40
CA ASP A 51 -0.25 -8.01 -30.77
C ASP A 51 0.32 -6.59 -30.89
N ASP A 52 0.06 -5.73 -29.89
CA ASP A 52 0.59 -4.36 -29.80
C ASP A 52 1.00 -4.02 -28.35
N PRO A 53 2.27 -4.23 -27.99
CA PRO A 53 2.76 -4.02 -26.62
C PRO A 53 2.67 -2.59 -26.10
N LEU A 54 2.48 -1.61 -26.98
CA LEU A 54 2.40 -0.19 -26.66
C LEU A 54 0.98 0.36 -26.82
N ASN A 55 -0.03 -0.51 -26.97
CA ASN A 55 -1.41 -0.08 -27.09
C ASN A 55 -1.87 0.64 -25.81
N GLU A 56 -1.95 1.96 -25.88
CA GLU A 56 -2.17 2.81 -24.70
C GLU A 56 -3.54 2.55 -24.04
N ILE A 57 -4.56 2.17 -24.82
CA ILE A 57 -5.89 1.83 -24.32
C ILE A 57 -5.84 0.51 -23.54
N ALA A 58 -5.23 -0.54 -24.12
CA ALA A 58 -5.10 -1.83 -23.44
C ALA A 58 -4.24 -1.71 -22.17
N LEU A 59 -3.17 -0.92 -22.20
CA LEU A 59 -2.36 -0.63 -21.00
C LEU A 59 -3.16 0.10 -19.92
N PHE A 60 -3.99 1.07 -20.30
CA PHE A 60 -4.84 1.81 -19.36
C PHE A 60 -5.85 0.89 -18.69
N ASP A 61 -6.53 0.06 -19.47
CA ASP A 61 -7.55 -0.87 -18.98
C ASP A 61 -6.92 -2.02 -18.16
N GLN A 62 -5.73 -2.49 -18.54
CA GLN A 62 -4.92 -3.39 -17.71
C GLN A 62 -4.59 -2.76 -16.35
N GLY A 63 -4.17 -1.50 -16.33
CA GLY A 63 -3.91 -0.76 -15.09
C GLY A 63 -5.16 -0.69 -14.21
N ASN A 64 -6.33 -0.43 -14.81
CA ASN A 64 -7.61 -0.40 -14.10
C ASN A 64 -7.95 -1.76 -13.47
N ALA A 65 -7.76 -2.86 -14.21
CA ALA A 65 -7.96 -4.22 -13.71
C ALA A 65 -7.05 -4.52 -12.51
N TYR A 66 -5.75 -4.25 -12.62
CA TYR A 66 -4.82 -4.41 -11.51
C TYR A 66 -5.22 -3.57 -10.28
N TYR A 67 -5.65 -2.33 -10.49
CA TYR A 67 -6.10 -1.45 -9.41
C TYR A 67 -7.32 -2.05 -8.67
N LYS A 68 -8.31 -2.56 -9.40
CA LYS A 68 -9.49 -3.22 -8.80
C LYS A 68 -9.12 -4.47 -8.01
N MET A 69 -8.13 -5.21 -8.46
CA MET A 69 -7.56 -6.36 -7.75
C MET A 69 -6.63 -5.96 -6.58
N LYS A 70 -6.49 -4.66 -6.29
CA LYS A 70 -5.56 -4.11 -5.28
C LYS A 70 -4.08 -4.41 -5.54
N LYS A 71 -3.73 -4.78 -6.77
CA LYS A 71 -2.36 -4.98 -7.27
C LYS A 71 -1.77 -3.64 -7.69
N TYR A 72 -1.58 -2.76 -6.70
CA TYR A 72 -1.30 -1.35 -6.95
C TYR A 72 0.05 -1.10 -7.62
N LYS A 73 1.05 -1.97 -7.42
CA LYS A 73 2.36 -1.81 -8.05
C LYS A 73 2.27 -2.08 -9.55
N GLU A 74 1.62 -3.17 -9.92
CA GLU A 74 1.38 -3.57 -11.31
C GLU A 74 0.47 -2.58 -12.03
N ALA A 75 -0.52 -2.01 -11.32
CA ALA A 75 -1.33 -0.92 -11.85
C ALA A 75 -0.48 0.31 -12.20
N ILE A 76 0.40 0.73 -11.29
CA ILE A 76 1.33 1.84 -11.51
C ILE A 76 2.24 1.56 -12.72
N ASP A 77 2.82 0.37 -12.80
CA ASP A 77 3.72 -0.01 -13.90
C ASP A 77 2.99 0.05 -15.27
N ALA A 78 1.73 -0.37 -15.33
CA ALA A 78 0.91 -0.27 -16.54
C ALA A 78 0.62 1.19 -16.92
N TYR A 79 0.19 2.02 -15.96
CA TYR A 79 -0.07 3.44 -16.22
C TYR A 79 1.20 4.24 -16.57
N GLN A 80 2.35 3.89 -15.98
CA GLN A 80 3.63 4.55 -16.25
C GLN A 80 4.08 4.40 -17.71
N LYS A 81 3.65 3.34 -18.41
CA LYS A 81 3.92 3.20 -19.84
C LYS A 81 3.14 4.20 -20.71
N ILE A 82 2.13 4.87 -20.14
CA ILE A 82 1.19 5.75 -20.86
C ILE A 82 1.48 7.23 -20.62
N VAL A 83 2.20 7.59 -19.54
CA VAL A 83 2.38 9.00 -19.16
C VAL A 83 3.13 9.84 -20.20
N GLY A 84 3.84 9.20 -21.14
CA GLY A 84 4.47 9.84 -22.30
C GLY A 84 3.59 9.93 -23.55
N SER A 85 2.31 9.56 -23.47
CA SER A 85 1.36 9.58 -24.59
C SER A 85 1.21 10.99 -25.18
N LYS A 86 0.98 11.04 -26.50
CA LYS A 86 0.59 12.27 -27.21
C LYS A 86 -0.83 12.70 -26.85
N ASP A 87 -1.68 11.79 -26.40
CA ASP A 87 -2.98 12.13 -25.84
C ASP A 87 -2.80 12.62 -24.40
N LEU A 88 -2.76 13.94 -24.25
CA LEU A 88 -2.59 14.59 -22.95
C LEU A 88 -3.74 14.28 -21.98
N ASN A 89 -4.95 14.00 -22.47
CA ASN A 89 -6.07 13.61 -21.61
C ASN A 89 -5.86 12.20 -21.05
N LEU A 90 -5.36 11.29 -21.88
CA LEU A 90 -5.01 9.94 -21.44
C LEU A 90 -3.84 9.97 -20.45
N SER A 91 -2.80 10.76 -20.74
CA SER A 91 -1.66 10.96 -19.83
C SER A 91 -2.12 11.56 -18.48
N ALA A 92 -3.01 12.57 -18.49
CA ALA A 92 -3.59 13.13 -17.28
C ALA A 92 -4.33 12.08 -16.43
N LYS A 93 -5.18 11.25 -17.07
CA LYS A 93 -5.89 10.15 -16.40
C LYS A 93 -4.93 9.09 -15.85
N ALA A 94 -3.87 8.77 -16.58
CA ALA A 94 -2.84 7.83 -16.12
C ALA A 94 -2.14 8.35 -14.86
N PHE A 95 -1.71 9.62 -14.85
CA PHE A 95 -1.15 10.25 -13.65
C PHE A 95 -2.14 10.27 -12.47
N TYR A 96 -3.40 10.58 -12.72
CA TYR A 96 -4.44 10.54 -11.69
C TYR A 96 -4.57 9.14 -11.06
N ASN A 97 -4.61 8.08 -11.88
CA ASN A 97 -4.71 6.72 -11.38
C ASN A 97 -3.42 6.21 -10.70
N ILE A 98 -2.24 6.66 -11.14
CA ILE A 98 -0.98 6.46 -10.40
C ILE A 98 -1.07 7.11 -9.01
N GLY A 99 -1.62 8.33 -8.93
CA GLY A 99 -1.88 9.02 -7.68
C GLY A 99 -2.79 8.23 -6.73
N ASN A 100 -3.88 7.68 -7.27
CA ASN A 100 -4.79 6.82 -6.53
C ASN A 100 -4.08 5.56 -6.01
N ALA A 101 -3.29 4.89 -6.85
CA ALA A 101 -2.57 3.67 -6.48
C ALA A 101 -1.51 3.91 -5.40
N TYR A 102 -0.78 5.04 -5.45
CA TYR A 102 0.12 5.45 -4.38
C TYR A 102 -0.62 5.81 -3.09
N PHE A 103 -1.78 6.47 -3.20
CA PHE A 103 -2.62 6.81 -2.05
C PHE A 103 -3.05 5.56 -1.28
N GLN A 104 -3.49 4.52 -1.98
CA GLN A 104 -3.89 3.24 -1.38
C GLN A 104 -2.72 2.52 -0.70
N GLN A 105 -1.50 2.66 -1.23
CA GLN A 105 -0.27 2.17 -0.60
C GLN A 105 0.22 3.04 0.57
N ASN A 106 -0.51 4.10 0.94
CA ASN A 106 -0.11 5.11 1.92
C ASN A 106 1.23 5.82 1.59
N LYS A 107 1.63 5.79 0.32
CA LYS A 107 2.77 6.52 -0.24
C LYS A 107 2.34 7.94 -0.63
N LEU A 108 2.04 8.74 0.40
CA LEU A 108 1.30 10.00 0.24
C LEU A 108 2.09 11.06 -0.52
N LYS A 109 3.42 11.08 -0.43
CA LYS A 109 4.25 12.06 -1.15
C LYS A 109 4.20 11.79 -2.66
N GLU A 110 4.37 10.54 -3.05
CA GLU A 110 4.32 10.07 -4.43
C GLU A 110 2.93 10.26 -5.03
N SER A 111 1.89 10.01 -4.24
CA SER A 111 0.50 10.30 -4.62
C SER A 111 0.27 11.79 -4.92
N ILE A 112 0.76 12.68 -4.05
CA ILE A 112 0.68 14.13 -4.25
C ILE A 112 1.36 14.56 -5.56
N GLU A 113 2.56 14.06 -5.84
CA GLU A 113 3.28 14.42 -7.07
C GLU A 113 2.56 13.91 -8.32
N ALA A 114 1.98 12.72 -8.27
CA ALA A 114 1.21 12.19 -9.39
C ALA A 114 -0.08 13.01 -9.65
N TYR A 115 -0.83 13.38 -8.61
CA TYR A 115 -2.00 14.25 -8.79
C TYR A 115 -1.65 15.65 -9.30
N LYS A 116 -0.52 16.22 -8.86
CA LYS A 116 -0.03 17.50 -9.42
C LYS A 116 0.22 17.38 -10.92
N LYS A 117 0.91 16.34 -11.37
CA LYS A 117 1.14 16.10 -12.81
C LYS A 117 -0.16 15.91 -13.59
N ALA A 118 -1.14 15.20 -13.01
CA ALA A 118 -2.47 15.10 -13.61
C ALA A 118 -3.13 16.49 -13.79
N LEU A 119 -3.02 17.36 -12.78
CA LEU A 119 -3.56 18.72 -12.79
C LEU A 119 -2.77 19.70 -13.66
N GLU A 120 -1.47 19.47 -13.89
CA GLU A 120 -0.68 20.22 -14.87
C GLU A 120 -1.21 19.97 -16.29
N LEU A 121 -1.61 18.73 -16.60
CA LEU A 121 -2.16 18.34 -17.89
C LEU A 121 -3.67 18.65 -18.03
N ASN A 122 -4.44 18.49 -16.95
CA ASN A 122 -5.86 18.84 -16.89
C ASN A 122 -6.17 19.66 -15.63
N PRO A 123 -6.03 21.00 -15.67
CA PRO A 123 -6.23 21.87 -14.51
C PRO A 123 -7.67 21.89 -13.97
N ASN A 124 -8.65 21.37 -14.71
CA ASN A 124 -10.06 21.39 -14.34
C ASN A 124 -10.56 20.07 -13.74
N ASP A 125 -9.69 19.07 -13.59
CA ASP A 125 -10.03 17.80 -12.96
C ASP A 125 -10.36 18.01 -11.46
N LYS A 126 -11.65 17.93 -11.13
CA LYS A 126 -12.13 18.14 -9.76
C LYS A 126 -11.75 16.99 -8.85
N ASP A 127 -11.72 15.77 -9.37
CA ASP A 127 -11.39 14.57 -8.59
C ASP A 127 -9.91 14.54 -8.23
N ALA A 128 -9.04 14.93 -9.17
CA ALA A 128 -7.61 15.08 -8.91
C ALA A 128 -7.32 16.19 -7.88
N LYS A 129 -8.02 17.33 -7.93
CA LYS A 129 -7.92 18.39 -6.91
C LYS A 129 -8.33 17.88 -5.53
N TYR A 130 -9.47 17.22 -5.44
CA TYR A 130 -9.98 16.69 -4.19
C TYR A 130 -9.01 15.66 -3.59
N ASN A 131 -8.55 14.69 -4.38
CA ASN A 131 -7.65 13.65 -3.92
C ASN A 131 -6.26 14.19 -3.54
N LEU A 132 -5.77 15.24 -4.23
CA LEU A 132 -4.54 15.95 -3.84
C LEU A 132 -4.65 16.56 -2.44
N GLU A 133 -5.75 17.26 -2.16
CA GLU A 133 -5.97 17.87 -0.85
C GLU A 133 -6.16 16.80 0.24
N LEU A 134 -6.85 15.71 -0.07
CA LEU A 134 -6.98 14.57 0.84
C LEU A 134 -5.61 13.95 1.17
N ALA A 135 -4.74 13.77 0.17
CA ALA A 135 -3.38 13.26 0.37
C ALA A 135 -2.53 14.20 1.22
N ARG A 136 -2.61 15.52 1.00
CA ARG A 136 -1.93 16.55 1.81
C ARG A 136 -2.40 16.54 3.26
N ALA A 137 -3.72 16.49 3.47
CA ALA A 137 -4.31 16.46 4.81
C ALA A 137 -3.84 15.23 5.59
N LYS A 138 -3.90 14.04 4.97
CA LYS A 138 -3.45 12.79 5.58
C LYS A 138 -1.96 12.80 5.90
N LEU A 139 -1.12 13.37 5.02
CA LEU A 139 0.33 13.49 5.26
C LEU A 139 0.61 14.42 6.45
N LYS A 140 -0.10 15.56 6.52
CA LYS A 140 0.02 16.50 7.65
C LYS A 140 -0.42 15.86 8.96
N GLU A 141 -1.53 15.13 8.96
CA GLU A 141 -2.03 14.41 10.14
C GLU A 141 -1.01 13.39 10.65
N MET A 142 -0.40 12.60 9.75
CA MET A 142 0.66 11.64 10.11
C MET A 142 1.88 12.33 10.72
N ALA A 143 2.32 13.46 10.15
CA ALA A 143 3.44 14.23 10.70
C ALA A 143 3.10 14.83 12.08
N GLN A 144 1.86 15.28 12.29
CA GLN A 144 1.39 15.76 13.58
C GLN A 144 1.34 14.65 14.63
N LYS A 145 0.80 13.48 14.28
CA LYS A 145 0.79 12.30 15.15
C LYS A 145 2.19 11.89 15.57
N GLN A 146 3.14 11.88 14.62
CA GLN A 146 4.55 11.61 14.92
C GLN A 146 5.16 12.65 15.87
N LYS A 147 4.93 13.95 15.63
CA LYS A 147 5.38 15.02 16.55
C LYS A 147 4.76 14.89 17.94
N GLN A 148 3.48 14.55 18.03
CA GLN A 148 2.81 14.35 19.32
C GLN A 148 3.38 13.14 20.07
N GLN A 149 3.60 12.02 19.38
CA GLN A 149 4.26 10.84 19.96
C GLN A 149 5.69 11.17 20.42
N GLN A 150 6.44 11.91 19.60
CA GLN A 150 7.79 12.36 19.95
C GLN A 150 7.77 13.33 21.13
N ASN A 151 6.78 14.23 21.23
CA ASN A 151 6.62 15.13 22.36
C ASN A 151 6.20 14.38 23.63
N GLN A 152 5.39 13.33 23.52
CA GLN A 152 5.06 12.44 24.64
C GLN A 152 6.30 11.66 25.10
N GLN A 153 7.10 11.14 24.18
CA GLN A 153 8.40 10.53 24.49
C GLN A 153 9.41 11.54 25.06
N ASN A 154 9.39 12.79 24.60
CA ASN A 154 10.25 13.85 25.12
C ASN A 154 9.78 14.37 26.49
N LYS A 155 8.49 14.35 26.81
CA LYS A 155 8.00 14.50 28.19
C LYS A 155 8.45 13.36 29.11
N GLN A 156 8.83 12.22 28.52
CA GLN A 156 9.47 11.09 29.20
C GLN A 156 11.01 11.10 29.11
N LYS A 157 11.64 12.16 28.56
CA LYS A 157 13.12 12.33 28.63
C LYS A 157 13.55 12.40 30.10
N PRO A 158 14.71 11.82 30.43
CA PRO A 158 14.98 11.31 31.75
C PRO A 158 14.94 12.45 32.76
N VAL A 159 13.92 12.43 33.62
CA VAL A 159 14.05 13.04 34.93
C VAL A 159 15.32 12.43 35.51
N GLN A 160 16.32 13.24 35.90
CA GLN A 160 17.50 12.66 36.54
C GLN A 160 17.00 11.78 37.68
N PRO A 161 17.32 10.48 37.68
CA PRO A 161 16.81 9.59 38.70
C PRO A 161 17.35 10.05 40.04
N SER A 162 16.45 10.28 40.99
CA SER A 162 16.83 10.59 42.36
C SER A 162 17.65 9.45 42.96
N GLU A 163 18.34 9.71 44.08
CA GLU A 163 19.01 8.63 44.83
C GLU A 163 18.03 7.55 45.28
N PHE A 164 16.78 7.92 45.59
CA PHE A 164 15.71 6.95 45.88
C PHE A 164 15.43 6.06 44.67
N ALA A 165 15.23 6.66 43.49
CA ALA A 165 14.96 5.93 42.26
C ALA A 165 16.12 4.99 41.89
N LYS A 166 17.37 5.44 42.01
CA LYS A 166 18.57 4.62 41.76
C LYS A 166 18.64 3.41 42.69
N LYS A 167 18.44 3.62 44.01
CA LYS A 167 18.41 2.52 44.99
C LYS A 167 17.29 1.53 44.71
N LEU A 168 16.11 2.03 44.36
CA LEU A 168 14.96 1.20 44.04
C LEU A 168 15.21 0.32 42.80
N LYS A 169 15.85 0.89 41.77
CA LYS A 169 16.25 0.12 40.59
C LYS A 169 17.25 -0.98 40.94
N ALA A 170 18.27 -0.71 41.74
CA ALA A 170 19.24 -1.72 42.16
C ALA A 170 18.57 -2.88 42.94
N GLN A 171 17.59 -2.57 43.80
CA GLN A 171 16.80 -3.59 44.48
C GLN A 171 15.96 -4.42 43.51
N ALA A 172 15.32 -3.77 42.53
CA ALA A 172 14.53 -4.46 41.51
C ALA A 172 15.40 -5.34 40.60
N GLU A 173 16.63 -4.94 40.28
CA GLU A 173 17.60 -5.75 39.53
C GLU A 173 17.98 -7.00 40.31
N LYS A 174 18.27 -6.88 41.62
CA LYS A 174 18.51 -8.05 42.48
C LYS A 174 17.33 -9.03 42.48
N LEU A 175 16.09 -8.52 42.54
CA LEU A 175 14.90 -9.35 42.45
C LEU A 175 14.76 -10.04 41.08
N VAL A 176 15.15 -9.37 40.00
CA VAL A 176 15.20 -9.95 38.65
C VAL A 176 16.24 -11.09 38.58
N ASP A 177 17.42 -10.92 39.18
CA ASP A 177 18.45 -11.98 39.26
C ASP A 177 17.97 -13.19 40.07
N GLU A 178 17.17 -12.94 41.12
CA GLU A 178 16.46 -13.97 41.89
C GLU A 178 15.23 -14.55 41.17
N HIS A 179 14.98 -14.19 39.90
CA HIS A 179 13.83 -14.58 39.08
C HIS A 179 12.46 -14.17 39.65
N LYS A 180 12.43 -13.21 40.59
CA LYS A 180 11.23 -12.66 41.22
C LYS A 180 10.66 -11.49 40.43
N TYR A 181 10.33 -11.71 39.16
CA TYR A 181 9.89 -10.65 38.23
C TYR A 181 8.62 -9.93 38.69
N LYS A 182 7.66 -10.64 39.28
CA LYS A 182 6.41 -10.04 39.78
C LYS A 182 6.67 -9.07 40.93
N GLU A 183 7.55 -9.43 41.87
CA GLU A 183 7.95 -8.58 42.99
C GLU A 183 8.76 -7.38 42.49
N ALA A 184 9.71 -7.59 41.57
CA ALA A 184 10.48 -6.52 40.94
C ALA A 184 9.57 -5.49 40.24
N TYR A 185 8.57 -5.95 39.51
CA TYR A 185 7.60 -5.09 38.84
C TYR A 185 6.77 -4.29 39.86
N GLN A 186 6.23 -4.94 40.90
CA GLN A 186 5.45 -4.28 41.95
C GLN A 186 6.28 -3.25 42.72
N LEU A 187 7.54 -3.57 43.04
CA LEU A 187 8.46 -2.65 43.70
C LEU A 187 8.64 -1.37 42.89
N MET A 188 8.93 -1.50 41.59
CA MET A 188 9.09 -0.36 40.70
C MET A 188 7.79 0.44 40.53
N MET A 189 6.64 -0.23 40.41
CA MET A 189 5.33 0.43 40.29
C MET A 189 4.94 1.19 41.56
N ASN A 190 5.24 0.64 42.73
CA ASN A 190 5.03 1.33 44.01
C ASN A 190 6.01 2.50 44.17
N GLY A 191 7.25 2.36 43.70
CA GLY A 191 8.20 3.46 43.61
C GLY A 191 7.72 4.60 42.73
N LEU A 192 7.15 4.28 41.58
CA LEU A 192 6.63 5.27 40.63
C LEU A 192 5.50 6.13 41.21
N LYS A 193 4.71 5.58 42.15
CA LYS A 193 3.69 6.34 42.90
C LYS A 193 4.30 7.31 43.90
N LYS A 194 5.50 7.02 44.42
CA LYS A 194 6.18 7.79 45.47
C LYS A 194 7.14 8.84 44.90
N ASP A 195 7.82 8.49 43.82
CA ASP A 195 8.82 9.34 43.18
C ASP A 195 8.67 9.23 41.65
N PRO A 196 8.21 10.31 40.98
CA PRO A 196 8.03 10.30 39.54
C PRO A 196 9.36 10.15 38.77
N THR A 197 10.52 10.41 39.40
CA THR A 197 11.84 10.22 38.78
C THR A 197 12.16 8.74 38.52
N VAL A 198 11.45 7.81 39.17
CA VAL A 198 11.50 6.36 38.85
C VAL A 198 11.10 6.09 37.39
N ALA A 199 10.34 7.00 36.77
CA ALA A 199 10.02 6.93 35.34
C ALA A 199 11.26 6.94 34.43
N ALA A 200 12.42 7.43 34.91
CA ALA A 200 13.69 7.33 34.20
C ALA A 200 14.08 5.88 33.85
N PHE A 201 13.50 4.91 34.55
CA PHE A 201 13.73 3.48 34.34
C PHE A 201 12.56 2.78 33.63
N GLN A 202 11.67 3.51 32.94
CA GLN A 202 10.52 2.96 32.20
C GLN A 202 10.90 1.82 31.24
N GLY A 203 12.06 1.91 30.56
CA GLY A 203 12.54 0.83 29.69
C GLY A 203 12.82 -0.48 30.43
N PHE A 204 13.31 -0.40 31.68
CA PHE A 204 13.52 -1.56 32.55
C PHE A 204 12.18 -2.10 33.08
N ILE A 205 11.30 -1.21 33.54
CA ILE A 205 9.95 -1.56 34.02
C ILE A 205 9.17 -2.31 32.93
N LYS A 206 9.24 -1.83 31.68
CA LYS A 206 8.59 -2.48 30.53
C LYS A 206 9.11 -3.90 30.30
N ARG A 207 10.42 -4.10 30.33
CA ARG A 207 11.01 -5.44 30.17
C ARG A 207 10.56 -6.41 31.25
N ILE A 208 10.51 -5.99 32.51
CA ILE A 208 10.01 -6.84 33.60
C ILE A 208 8.52 -7.17 33.37
N LYS A 209 7.71 -6.18 32.99
CA LYS A 209 6.29 -6.36 32.70
C LYS A 209 6.08 -7.42 31.60
N ASP A 210 6.81 -7.30 30.49
CA ASP A 210 6.71 -8.23 29.37
C ASP A 210 7.03 -9.68 29.82
N VAL A 211 8.04 -9.87 30.70
CA VAL A 211 8.35 -11.18 31.28
C VAL A 211 7.25 -11.68 32.22
N VAL A 212 6.70 -10.82 33.10
CA VAL A 212 5.60 -11.18 34.00
C VAL A 212 4.36 -11.61 33.21
N ASP A 213 4.02 -10.91 32.13
CA ASP A 213 2.88 -11.23 31.28
C ASP A 213 3.06 -12.59 30.58
N ILE A 214 4.29 -12.91 30.12
CA ILE A 214 4.62 -14.21 29.53
C ILE A 214 4.52 -15.34 30.55
N LEU A 215 5.08 -15.15 31.75
CA LEU A 215 5.06 -16.18 32.80
C LEU A 215 3.66 -16.37 33.40
N GLY A 216 2.88 -15.29 33.52
CA GLY A 216 1.50 -15.33 34.00
C GLY A 216 0.51 -15.98 33.03
N ALA A 217 0.84 -16.04 31.75
CA ALA A 217 0.06 -16.75 30.72
C ALA A 217 0.40 -18.26 30.62
N ARG A 218 1.37 -18.76 31.39
CA ARG A 218 1.85 -20.15 31.38
C ARG A 218 1.40 -20.99 32.60
N ILE A 219 0.46 -20.48 33.39
CA ILE A 219 -0.14 -21.14 34.57
C ILE A 219 -1.65 -21.21 34.34
#